data_AF-A0A932XRA3-F1
#
_entry.id   AF-A0A932XRA3-F1
#
_cell.length_a   1.000
_cell.length_b   1.000
_cell.length_c   1.000
_cell.angle_alpha   90.00
_cell.angle_beta   90.00
_cell.angle_gamma   90.00
#
_symmetry.space_group_name_H-M   'P 1'
#
loop_
_entity.id
_entity.type
_entity.pdbx_description
1 polymer ?
#
loop_
_entity_poly.entity_id
_entity_poly.type
_entity_poly.pdbx_seq_one_letter_code
_entity_poly.pdbx_strand_id
1 'polypeptide(L)'
;MMQRLLRGWILYVVLGAVAVGLYVHGRPPSVRHELNALEQQFEARVGVAVPSVEAPSTFSRLREPALEWWPKELTQAAVRRRVAGHPRLFMTVTALGVIIIGLTIGGLFLSFGWMWAGGFASFWRTPAARLPRWSLAEVARIILLMLLIASLMPFVRIAMLAHLNGEGPDDHLWIAASMLFLDGFVVLTVAVFALGKGLSVWRFFSGSARHLSHSIGVGLRSYVMVFPWMFALLFLIAQVARWCGFTPPAEPIQELIFQEHRPLVLGLTVVLACAIGPLAEECFFRGVVYPAIRGRTSVRRAMLLSGGLFALVHTNWVGFLPILLLGVLLAYVYERTGSLMSSLAVHVVHNTMLIGVAMTVRSLSASS
;
A
#
# COMPACT_ATOMS: atom_id res chain seq x y z
N MET A 1 3.37 -40.20 13.72
CA MET A 1 4.25 -39.13 13.16
C MET A 1 3.57 -37.75 13.13
N MET A 2 2.27 -37.67 12.81
CA MET A 2 1.46 -36.42 12.85
C MET A 2 1.26 -35.83 14.26
N GLN A 3 1.46 -36.59 15.34
CA GLN A 3 1.43 -36.10 16.72
C GLN A 3 2.77 -35.53 17.22
N ARG A 4 3.87 -35.68 16.47
CA ARG A 4 5.17 -35.03 16.78
C ARG A 4 5.31 -33.65 16.14
N LEU A 5 4.49 -33.31 15.14
CA LEU A 5 4.36 -31.95 14.58
C LEU A 5 3.48 -31.01 15.43
N LEU A 6 2.73 -31.56 16.40
CA LEU A 6 1.87 -30.80 17.33
C LEU A 6 2.58 -30.36 18.62
N ARG A 7 3.91 -30.48 18.70
CA ARG A 7 4.73 -30.00 19.83
C ARG A 7 5.45 -28.67 19.57
N GLY A 8 4.86 -27.81 18.74
CA GLY A 8 5.22 -26.39 18.66
C GLY A 8 4.71 -25.57 19.86
N TRP A 9 4.48 -26.19 21.02
CA TRP A 9 4.07 -25.49 22.25
C TRP A 9 5.09 -24.42 22.64
N ILE A 10 6.35 -24.55 22.24
CA ILE A 10 7.37 -23.51 22.40
C ILE A 10 7.00 -22.24 21.63
N LEU A 11 6.45 -22.33 20.41
CA LEU A 11 6.02 -21.15 19.66
C LEU A 11 4.79 -20.48 20.32
N TYR A 12 3.85 -21.26 20.84
CA TYR A 12 2.68 -20.74 21.56
C TYR A 12 3.02 -20.24 22.97
N VAL A 13 4.04 -20.80 23.63
CA VAL A 13 4.57 -20.34 24.91
C VAL A 13 5.44 -19.10 24.71
N VAL A 14 6.17 -18.97 23.60
CA VAL A 14 6.93 -17.76 23.25
C VAL A 14 5.98 -16.64 22.81
N LEU A 15 5.02 -16.90 21.92
CA LEU A 15 3.99 -15.92 21.57
C LEU A 15 3.08 -15.60 22.75
N GLY A 16 2.80 -16.58 23.60
CA GLY A 16 2.08 -16.42 24.86
C GLY A 16 2.88 -15.61 25.89
N ALA A 17 4.19 -15.81 26.02
CA ALA A 17 5.07 -15.04 26.90
C ALA A 17 5.30 -13.61 26.38
N VAL A 18 5.32 -13.41 25.06
CA VAL A 18 5.36 -12.08 24.44
C VAL A 18 4.02 -11.38 24.62
N ALA A 19 2.90 -12.06 24.42
CA ALA A 19 1.57 -11.51 24.68
C ALA A 19 1.33 -11.25 26.17
N VAL A 20 1.82 -12.11 27.07
CA VAL A 20 1.81 -11.90 28.52
C VAL A 20 2.77 -10.78 28.91
N GLY A 21 3.94 -10.64 28.27
CA GLY A 21 4.85 -9.51 28.47
C GLY A 21 4.20 -8.18 28.06
N LEU A 22 3.50 -8.16 26.92
CA LEU A 22 2.71 -7.03 26.46
C LEU A 22 1.46 -6.77 27.33
N TYR A 23 0.88 -7.80 27.93
CA TYR A 23 -0.31 -7.71 28.80
C TYR A 23 0.03 -7.34 30.26
N VAL A 24 1.16 -7.80 30.79
CA VAL A 24 1.70 -7.48 32.14
C VAL A 24 2.10 -6.01 32.22
N HIS A 25 2.58 -5.42 31.12
CA HIS A 25 2.93 -4.00 31.06
C HIS A 25 1.72 -3.04 31.02
N GLY A 26 0.49 -3.57 31.00
CA GLY A 26 -0.75 -2.79 31.04
C GLY A 26 -1.44 -2.69 32.40
N ARG A 27 -0.82 -3.03 33.54
CA ARG A 27 -1.50 -3.15 34.86
C ARG A 27 -0.72 -2.51 36.06
N PRO A 28 -1.37 -2.34 37.25
CA PRO A 28 -1.13 -1.23 38.21
C PRO A 28 0.21 -1.24 38.97
N PRO A 29 0.55 -0.13 39.68
CA PRO A 29 1.87 0.13 40.27
C PRO A 29 2.44 -0.91 41.23
N SER A 30 1.62 -1.74 41.88
CA SER A 30 2.05 -2.70 42.90
C SER A 30 2.93 -3.84 42.36
N VAL A 31 2.72 -4.28 41.11
CA VAL A 31 3.50 -5.36 40.48
C VAL A 31 4.86 -4.86 39.95
N ARG A 32 4.97 -3.54 39.72
CA ARG A 32 6.17 -2.89 39.20
C ARG A 32 7.31 -2.87 40.23
N HIS A 33 6.96 -2.82 41.52
CA HIS A 33 7.93 -2.85 42.61
C HIS A 33 8.62 -4.21 42.78
N GLU A 34 7.89 -5.32 42.61
CA GLU A 34 8.44 -6.67 42.75
C GLU A 34 9.40 -7.02 41.59
N LEU A 35 9.09 -6.57 40.37
CA LEU A 35 9.95 -6.77 39.20
C LEU A 35 11.26 -5.97 39.28
N ASN A 36 11.20 -4.71 39.73
CA ASN A 36 12.39 -3.89 39.94
C ASN A 36 13.31 -4.48 41.03
N ALA A 37 12.74 -5.10 42.07
CA ALA A 37 13.52 -5.77 43.11
C ALA A 37 14.25 -7.02 42.60
N LEU A 38 13.61 -7.78 41.68
CA LEU A 38 14.21 -8.93 41.01
C LEU A 38 15.30 -8.53 40.02
N GLU A 39 15.12 -7.40 39.32
CA GLU A 39 16.10 -6.84 38.39
C GLU A 39 17.36 -6.37 39.13
N GLN A 40 17.20 -5.66 40.26
CA GLN A 40 18.33 -5.26 41.12
C GLN A 40 19.08 -6.46 41.73
N GLN A 41 18.37 -7.53 42.11
CA GLN A 41 19.01 -8.76 42.58
C GLN A 41 19.81 -9.48 41.50
N PHE A 42 19.37 -9.41 40.25
CA PHE A 42 20.07 -9.98 39.11
C PHE A 42 21.34 -9.18 38.77
N GLU A 43 21.25 -7.85 38.73
CA GLU A 43 22.40 -6.95 38.51
C GLU A 43 23.48 -7.11 39.59
N ALA A 44 23.08 -7.22 40.85
CA ALA A 44 24.00 -7.43 41.98
C ALA A 44 24.76 -8.77 41.90
N ARG A 45 24.19 -9.79 41.24
CA ARG A 45 24.82 -11.11 41.07
C ARG A 45 25.73 -11.20 39.85
N VAL A 46 25.42 -10.47 38.79
CA VAL A 46 26.11 -10.59 37.50
C VAL A 46 27.09 -9.43 37.26
N GLY A 47 27.01 -8.35 38.06
CA GLY A 47 27.92 -7.21 37.99
C GLY A 47 27.75 -6.35 36.72
N VAL A 48 26.66 -6.57 35.98
CA VAL A 48 26.32 -5.86 34.74
C VAL A 48 24.95 -5.24 34.93
N ALA A 49 24.85 -3.92 34.78
CA ALA A 49 23.59 -3.20 34.82
C ALA A 49 22.73 -3.58 33.60
N VAL A 50 21.47 -3.91 33.83
CA VAL A 50 20.49 -4.12 32.77
C VAL A 50 20.07 -2.72 32.30
N PRO A 51 20.31 -2.35 31.03
CA PRO A 51 19.90 -1.05 30.54
C PRO A 51 18.38 -0.94 30.64
N SER A 52 17.90 0.08 31.36
CA SER A 52 16.47 0.35 31.49
C SER A 52 15.88 0.54 30.09
N VAL A 53 15.07 -0.41 29.65
CA VAL A 53 14.29 -0.26 28.42
C VAL A 53 13.19 0.74 28.75
N GLU A 54 13.40 2.01 28.41
CA GLU A 54 12.31 2.98 28.37
C GLU A 54 11.17 2.35 27.56
N ALA A 55 9.96 2.41 28.12
CA ALA A 55 8.76 1.88 27.46
C ALA A 55 8.76 2.37 26.01
N PRO A 56 8.48 1.50 25.02
CA PRO A 56 8.46 1.90 23.62
C PRO A 56 7.64 3.18 23.50
N SER A 57 8.25 4.23 22.95
CA SER A 57 7.65 5.55 22.72
C SER A 57 6.38 5.51 21.84
N THR A 58 5.88 4.34 21.49
CA THR A 58 4.71 4.09 20.66
C THR A 58 3.44 4.73 21.21
N PHE A 59 3.30 4.93 22.53
CA PHE A 59 2.16 5.66 23.11
C PHE A 59 2.42 7.16 23.36
N SER A 60 3.68 7.60 23.50
CA SER A 60 4.00 9.03 23.53
C SER A 60 3.98 9.66 22.13
N ARG A 61 4.28 8.90 21.08
CA ARG A 61 4.12 9.28 19.66
C ARG A 61 2.66 9.53 19.23
N LEU A 62 1.68 9.07 20.00
CA LEU A 62 0.27 9.42 19.79
C LEU A 62 -0.06 10.86 20.25
N ARG A 63 0.84 11.53 20.98
CA ARG A 63 0.69 12.92 21.42
C ARG A 63 1.57 13.91 20.66
N GLU A 64 2.53 13.44 19.88
CA GLU A 64 3.29 14.31 18.99
C GLU A 64 2.40 14.69 17.80
N PRO A 65 2.43 15.95 17.34
CA PRO A 65 1.68 16.33 16.14
C PRO A 65 2.25 15.53 14.96
N ALA A 66 1.53 14.49 14.53
CA ALA A 66 1.97 13.49 13.54
C ALA A 66 2.23 14.03 12.11
N LEU A 67 2.25 15.35 11.97
CA LEU A 67 2.36 16.09 10.72
C LEU A 67 3.48 17.14 10.80
N GLU A 68 4.67 16.80 11.32
CA GLU A 68 5.85 17.68 11.19
C GLU A 68 6.24 17.91 9.73
N TRP A 69 6.00 16.93 8.87
CA TRP A 69 6.29 16.93 7.44
C TRP A 69 5.22 17.62 6.58
N TRP A 70 4.00 17.80 7.10
CA TRP A 70 2.96 18.51 6.33
C TRP A 70 3.21 20.01 6.42
N PRO A 71 3.06 20.76 5.32
CA PRO A 71 3.24 22.20 5.32
C PRO A 71 2.27 22.86 6.30
N LYS A 72 2.77 23.28 7.46
CA LYS A 72 1.95 23.84 8.54
C LYS A 72 1.27 25.16 8.12
N GLU A 73 1.73 25.79 7.02
CA GLU A 73 1.22 27.09 6.54
C GLU A 73 1.10 27.17 4.99
N LEU A 74 0.30 26.31 4.36
CA LEU A 74 -0.20 26.55 2.99
C LEU A 74 -1.31 27.62 3.01
N THR A 75 -0.98 28.85 3.35
CA THR A 75 -1.95 29.95 3.34
C THR A 75 -2.32 30.33 1.90
N GLN A 76 -3.54 30.84 1.68
CA GLN A 76 -3.96 31.31 0.35
C GLN A 76 -3.00 32.37 -0.21
N ALA A 77 -2.47 33.24 0.65
CA ALA A 77 -1.49 34.26 0.27
C ALA A 77 -0.15 33.64 -0.17
N ALA A 78 0.36 32.64 0.56
CA ALA A 78 1.58 31.93 0.21
C ALA A 78 1.43 31.19 -1.14
N VAL A 79 0.32 30.50 -1.36
CA VAL A 79 0.01 29.82 -2.62
C VAL A 79 -0.03 30.82 -3.78
N ARG A 80 -0.79 31.92 -3.64
CA ARG A 80 -0.88 32.96 -4.67
C ARG A 80 0.50 33.53 -5.02
N ARG A 81 1.30 33.86 -4.01
CA ARG A 81 2.67 34.38 -4.21
C ARG A 81 3.55 33.37 -4.95
N ARG A 82 3.53 32.10 -4.54
CA ARG A 82 4.36 31.04 -5.13
C ARG A 82 4.01 30.79 -6.60
N VAL A 83 2.71 30.70 -6.89
CA VAL A 83 2.17 30.46 -8.22
C VAL A 83 2.43 31.64 -9.16
N ALA A 84 2.28 32.88 -8.68
CA ALA A 84 2.56 34.08 -9.47
C ALA A 84 4.04 34.16 -9.91
N GLY A 85 4.97 33.68 -9.08
CA GLY A 85 6.39 33.62 -9.42
C GLY A 85 6.82 32.43 -10.29
N HIS A 86 5.95 31.44 -10.52
CA HIS A 86 6.31 30.18 -11.20
C HIS A 86 5.25 29.77 -12.23
N PRO A 87 5.32 30.27 -13.49
CA PRO A 87 4.32 29.99 -14.52
C PRO A 87 4.08 28.50 -14.79
N ARG A 88 5.14 27.67 -14.71
CA ARG A 88 5.01 26.21 -14.86
C ARG A 88 4.18 25.59 -13.74
N LEU A 89 4.37 26.03 -12.50
CA LEU A 89 3.61 25.56 -11.35
C LEU A 89 2.14 25.98 -11.45
N PHE A 90 1.86 27.20 -11.92
CA PHE A 90 0.50 27.63 -12.24
C PHE A 90 -0.19 26.71 -13.25
N MET A 91 0.49 26.40 -14.35
CA MET A 91 -0.04 25.48 -15.37
C MET A 91 -0.29 24.09 -14.79
N THR A 92 0.62 23.54 -13.98
CA THR A 92 0.45 22.23 -13.35
C THR A 92 -0.74 22.20 -12.38
N VAL A 93 -0.86 23.19 -11.48
CA VAL A 93 -1.99 23.30 -10.55
C VAL A 93 -3.31 23.41 -11.31
N THR A 94 -3.35 24.25 -12.35
CA THR A 94 -4.54 24.47 -13.18
C THR A 94 -4.93 23.20 -13.93
N ALA A 95 -3.95 22.52 -14.56
CA ALA A 95 -4.20 21.28 -15.30
C ALA A 95 -4.73 20.18 -14.38
N LEU A 96 -4.12 19.98 -13.20
CA LEU A 96 -4.61 19.00 -12.22
C LEU A 96 -6.02 19.35 -11.74
N GLY A 97 -6.30 20.63 -11.46
CA GLY A 97 -7.64 21.10 -11.10
C GLY A 97 -8.68 20.78 -12.17
N VAL A 98 -8.39 21.09 -13.43
CA VAL A 98 -9.26 20.79 -14.58
C VAL A 98 -9.47 19.28 -14.73
N ILE A 99 -8.42 18.47 -14.60
CA ILE A 99 -8.51 17.01 -14.68
C ILE A 99 -9.39 16.46 -13.56
N ILE A 100 -9.18 16.86 -12.30
CA ILE A 100 -9.98 16.41 -11.16
C ILE A 100 -11.44 16.80 -11.36
N ILE A 101 -11.72 18.07 -11.70
CA ILE A 101 -13.09 18.55 -11.95
C ILE A 101 -13.73 17.78 -13.11
N GLY A 102 -13.00 17.57 -14.21
CA GLY A 102 -13.48 16.81 -15.36
C GLY A 102 -13.79 15.36 -15.02
N LEU A 103 -12.92 14.68 -14.26
CA LEU A 103 -13.15 13.32 -13.77
C LEU A 103 -14.35 13.24 -12.82
N THR A 104 -14.53 14.23 -11.95
CA THR A 104 -15.67 14.30 -11.04
C THR A 104 -16.97 14.49 -11.82
N ILE A 105 -17.06 15.52 -12.67
CA ILE A 105 -18.27 15.84 -13.44
C ILE A 105 -18.59 14.70 -14.41
N GLY A 106 -17.63 14.30 -15.23
CA GLY A 106 -17.78 13.19 -16.18
C GLY A 106 -18.11 11.87 -15.49
N GLY A 107 -17.50 11.60 -14.35
CA GLY A 107 -17.79 10.44 -13.52
C GLY A 107 -19.21 10.42 -12.96
N LEU A 108 -19.72 11.57 -12.51
CA LEU A 108 -21.11 11.69 -12.04
C LEU A 108 -22.07 11.44 -13.19
N PHE A 109 -21.86 12.05 -14.37
CA PHE A 109 -22.68 11.77 -15.56
C PHE A 109 -22.66 10.28 -15.94
N LEU A 110 -21.47 9.67 -15.99
CA LEU A 110 -21.35 8.25 -16.34
C LEU A 110 -22.00 7.34 -15.30
N SER A 111 -21.81 7.62 -14.01
CA SER A 111 -22.36 6.78 -12.93
C SER A 111 -23.88 6.88 -12.86
N PHE A 112 -24.45 8.09 -12.89
CA PHE A 112 -25.90 8.26 -12.91
C PHE A 112 -26.54 7.73 -14.20
N GLY A 113 -25.93 8.00 -15.37
CA GLY A 113 -26.43 7.47 -16.64
C GLY A 113 -26.41 5.94 -16.67
N TRP A 114 -25.34 5.32 -16.17
CA TRP A 114 -25.25 3.86 -16.03
C TRP A 114 -26.27 3.30 -15.03
N MET A 115 -26.51 3.97 -13.90
CA MET A 115 -27.54 3.60 -12.93
C MET A 115 -28.94 3.65 -13.54
N TRP A 116 -29.26 4.75 -14.24
CA TRP A 116 -30.54 4.95 -14.90
C TRP A 116 -30.83 3.89 -15.96
N ALA A 117 -29.78 3.42 -16.66
CA ALA A 117 -29.86 2.33 -17.63
C ALA A 117 -29.97 0.92 -17.00
N GLY A 118 -30.22 0.80 -15.69
CA GLY A 118 -30.31 -0.50 -15.00
C GLY A 118 -28.97 -1.17 -14.71
N GLY A 119 -27.88 -0.38 -14.70
CA GLY A 119 -26.50 -0.84 -14.52
C GLY A 119 -26.27 -1.73 -13.30
N PHE A 120 -26.92 -1.45 -12.17
CA PHE A 120 -26.77 -2.24 -10.94
C PHE A 120 -27.08 -3.73 -11.12
N ALA A 121 -28.11 -4.05 -11.91
CA ALA A 121 -28.48 -5.44 -12.18
C ALA A 121 -27.46 -6.13 -13.11
N SER A 122 -26.84 -5.37 -14.02
CA SER A 122 -25.87 -5.91 -14.99
C SER A 122 -24.44 -5.98 -14.45
N PHE A 123 -24.07 -5.17 -13.45
CA PHE A 123 -22.74 -5.17 -12.81
C PHE A 123 -22.33 -6.58 -12.36
N TRP A 124 -23.28 -7.29 -11.77
CA TRP A 124 -23.06 -8.63 -11.23
C TRP A 124 -23.30 -9.75 -12.24
N ARG A 125 -23.82 -9.45 -13.44
CA ARG A 125 -24.11 -10.42 -14.52
C ARG A 125 -23.01 -10.39 -15.59
N THR A 126 -21.76 -10.44 -15.14
CA THR A 126 -20.62 -10.41 -16.05
C THR A 126 -20.24 -11.83 -16.49
N PRO A 127 -20.10 -12.12 -17.80
CA PRO A 127 -19.49 -13.35 -18.27
C PRO A 127 -18.05 -13.44 -17.79
N ALA A 128 -17.71 -14.49 -17.03
CA ALA A 128 -16.38 -14.64 -16.46
C ALA A 128 -15.33 -14.79 -17.57
N ALA A 129 -14.31 -13.94 -17.58
CA ALA A 129 -13.11 -14.19 -18.36
C ALA A 129 -12.49 -15.54 -17.95
N ARG A 130 -11.81 -16.22 -18.87
CA ARG A 130 -11.07 -17.45 -18.54
C ARG A 130 -9.80 -17.08 -17.78
N LEU A 131 -9.88 -17.12 -16.44
CA LEU A 131 -8.78 -16.77 -15.55
C LEU A 131 -7.80 -17.95 -15.35
N PRO A 132 -6.51 -17.68 -15.06
CA PRO A 132 -5.55 -18.71 -14.69
C PRO A 132 -5.96 -19.41 -13.39
N ARG A 133 -5.66 -20.71 -13.30
CA ARG A 133 -6.03 -21.53 -12.13
C ARG A 133 -4.88 -21.58 -11.12
N TRP A 134 -5.14 -21.01 -9.94
CA TRP A 134 -4.23 -21.01 -8.79
C TRP A 134 -4.82 -21.79 -7.62
N SER A 135 -3.99 -22.63 -6.99
CA SER A 135 -4.30 -23.29 -5.72
C SER A 135 -3.94 -22.38 -4.54
N LEU A 136 -4.66 -22.53 -3.42
CA LEU A 136 -4.33 -21.77 -2.20
C LEU A 136 -2.92 -22.10 -1.68
N ALA A 137 -2.43 -23.31 -1.91
CA ALA A 137 -1.07 -23.70 -1.58
C ALA A 137 -0.02 -22.92 -2.39
N GLU A 138 -0.28 -22.63 -3.67
CA GLU A 138 0.60 -21.80 -4.49
C GLU A 138 0.60 -20.35 -4.03
N VAL A 139 -0.58 -19.78 -3.74
CA VAL A 139 -0.69 -18.44 -3.16
C VAL A 139 0.10 -18.37 -1.85
N ALA A 140 -0.06 -19.36 -0.97
CA ALA A 140 0.66 -19.42 0.30
C ALA A 140 2.18 -19.52 0.11
N ARG A 141 2.68 -20.33 -0.85
CA ARG A 141 4.12 -20.41 -1.15
C ARG A 141 4.68 -19.07 -1.63
N ILE A 142 3.96 -18.38 -2.51
CA ILE A 142 4.37 -17.06 -3.01
C ILE A 142 4.41 -16.05 -1.85
N ILE A 143 3.37 -16.02 -1.00
CA ILE A 143 3.33 -15.17 0.19
C ILE A 143 4.50 -15.47 1.13
N LEU A 144 4.74 -16.75 1.45
CA LEU A 144 5.84 -17.14 2.34
C LEU A 144 7.20 -16.73 1.79
N LEU A 145 7.40 -16.86 0.47
CA LEU A 145 8.64 -16.44 -0.17
C LEU A 145 8.79 -14.91 -0.15
N MET A 146 7.71 -14.16 -0.41
CA MET A 146 7.71 -12.70 -0.30
C MET A 146 8.02 -12.24 1.13
N LEU A 147 7.37 -12.84 2.13
CA LEU A 147 7.62 -12.53 3.54
C LEU A 147 9.04 -12.88 3.97
N LEU A 148 9.56 -14.03 3.52
CA LEU A 148 10.94 -14.42 3.78
C LEU A 148 11.91 -13.37 3.22
N ILE A 149 11.80 -13.03 1.93
CA ILE A 149 12.70 -12.05 1.31
C ILE A 149 12.56 -10.67 1.95
N ALA A 150 11.34 -10.20 2.23
CA ALA A 150 11.13 -8.94 2.93
C ALA A 150 11.78 -8.95 4.33
N SER A 151 11.65 -10.06 5.07
CA SER A 151 12.24 -10.21 6.41
C SER A 151 13.77 -10.25 6.39
N LEU A 152 14.39 -10.61 5.27
CA LEU A 152 15.84 -10.62 5.12
C LEU A 152 16.43 -9.22 4.85
N MET A 153 15.64 -8.27 4.33
CA MET A 153 16.14 -6.94 3.96
C MET A 153 16.84 -6.20 5.11
N PRO A 154 16.31 -6.14 6.34
CA PRO A 154 17.00 -5.50 7.46
C PRO A 154 18.38 -6.13 7.76
N PHE A 155 18.49 -7.46 7.65
CA PHE A 155 19.76 -8.17 7.86
C PHE A 155 20.76 -7.87 6.75
N VAL A 156 20.31 -7.76 5.49
CA VAL A 156 21.15 -7.32 4.38
C VAL A 156 21.68 -5.91 4.64
N ARG A 157 20.83 -4.99 5.13
CA ARG A 157 21.25 -3.62 5.50
C ARG A 157 22.34 -3.65 6.56
N ILE A 158 22.12 -4.39 7.64
CA ILE A 158 23.06 -4.50 8.77
C ILE A 158 24.39 -5.11 8.31
N ALA A 159 24.35 -6.19 7.54
CA ALA A 159 25.56 -6.85 7.03
C ALA A 159 26.36 -5.93 6.10
N MET A 160 25.68 -5.19 5.23
CA MET A 160 26.32 -4.20 4.36
C MET A 160 26.98 -3.08 5.17
N LEU A 161 26.26 -2.49 6.14
CA LEU A 161 26.83 -1.46 7.03
C LEU A 161 28.04 -2.00 7.81
N ALA A 162 27.97 -3.23 8.31
CA ALA A 162 29.10 -3.85 9.00
C ALA A 162 30.31 -4.05 8.08
N HIS A 163 30.11 -4.47 6.83
CA HIS A 163 31.19 -4.75 5.88
C HIS A 163 31.83 -3.48 5.32
N LEU A 164 31.08 -2.39 5.28
CA LEU A 164 31.52 -1.09 4.78
C LEU A 164 31.89 -0.12 5.91
N ASN A 165 32.16 -0.60 7.13
CA ASN A 165 32.53 0.23 8.28
C ASN A 165 31.54 1.38 8.59
N GLY A 166 30.25 1.14 8.38
CA GLY A 166 29.17 2.12 8.55
C GLY A 166 28.89 2.97 7.30
N GLU A 167 29.71 2.86 6.25
CA GLU A 167 29.51 3.57 4.99
C GLU A 167 28.51 2.82 4.10
N GLY A 168 27.21 3.11 4.24
CA GLY A 168 26.16 2.54 3.40
C GLY A 168 25.23 3.60 2.81
N PRO A 169 24.30 3.20 1.94
CA PRO A 169 23.20 4.07 1.52
C PRO A 169 22.43 4.57 2.74
N ASP A 170 22.10 5.85 2.72
CA ASP A 170 21.18 6.46 3.68
C ASP A 170 19.79 5.81 3.61
N ASP A 171 18.97 6.11 4.61
CA ASP A 171 17.63 5.55 4.79
C ASP A 171 16.73 5.72 3.57
N HIS A 172 16.72 6.89 2.93
CA HIS A 172 15.85 7.13 1.78
C HIS A 172 16.25 6.29 0.57
N LEU A 173 17.55 6.24 0.26
CA LEU A 173 18.07 5.41 -0.83
C LEU A 173 17.85 3.92 -0.54
N TRP A 174 18.07 3.49 0.71
CA TRP A 174 17.82 2.12 1.14
C TRP A 174 16.35 1.73 0.99
N ILE A 175 15.42 2.58 1.44
CA ILE A 175 13.97 2.33 1.32
C ILE A 175 13.59 2.22 -0.16
N ALA A 176 13.97 3.17 -1.00
CA ALA A 176 13.65 3.15 -2.43
C ALA A 176 14.22 1.91 -3.13
N ALA A 177 15.48 1.55 -2.86
CA ALA A 177 16.14 0.39 -3.46
C ALA A 177 15.54 -0.94 -2.99
N SER A 178 15.24 -1.07 -1.69
CA SER A 178 14.64 -2.29 -1.14
C SER A 178 13.20 -2.50 -1.59
N MET A 179 12.41 -1.44 -1.74
CA MET A 179 11.07 -1.53 -2.34
C MET A 179 11.15 -1.96 -3.81
N LEU A 180 12.02 -1.33 -4.61
CA LEU A 180 12.23 -1.70 -6.01
C LEU A 180 12.63 -3.17 -6.16
N PHE A 181 13.54 -3.63 -5.30
CA PHE A 181 13.97 -5.02 -5.26
C PHE A 181 12.81 -5.95 -4.91
N LEU A 182 12.01 -5.63 -3.88
CA LEU A 182 10.89 -6.46 -3.45
C LEU A 182 9.80 -6.54 -4.52
N ASP A 183 9.45 -5.43 -5.17
CA ASP A 183 8.48 -5.39 -6.25
C ASP A 183 8.96 -6.20 -7.47
N GLY A 184 10.23 -6.03 -7.86
CA GLY A 184 10.86 -6.83 -8.91
C GLY A 184 10.86 -8.31 -8.57
N PHE A 185 11.14 -8.66 -7.31
CA PHE A 185 11.10 -10.02 -6.81
C PHE A 185 9.69 -10.63 -6.86
N VAL A 186 8.66 -9.85 -6.53
CA VAL A 186 7.24 -10.27 -6.66
C VAL A 186 6.91 -10.58 -8.11
N VAL A 187 7.22 -9.66 -9.03
CA VAL A 187 6.95 -9.86 -10.47
C VAL A 187 7.68 -11.11 -10.98
N LEU A 188 8.96 -11.27 -10.63
CA LEU A 188 9.75 -12.42 -11.02
C LEU A 188 9.18 -13.73 -10.45
N THR A 189 8.83 -13.75 -9.17
CA THR A 189 8.25 -14.93 -8.50
C THR A 189 6.95 -15.34 -9.18
N VAL A 190 6.04 -14.39 -9.43
CA VAL A 190 4.78 -14.66 -10.12
C VAL A 190 5.05 -15.17 -11.55
N ALA A 191 5.99 -14.58 -12.27
CA ALA A 191 6.36 -15.01 -13.62
C ALA A 191 6.92 -16.44 -13.63
N VAL A 192 7.81 -16.79 -12.71
CA VAL A 192 8.39 -18.15 -12.58
C VAL A 192 7.30 -19.18 -12.31
N PHE A 193 6.40 -18.90 -11.36
CA PHE A 193 5.28 -19.81 -11.06
C PHE A 193 4.30 -19.93 -12.24
N ALA A 194 4.05 -18.84 -12.96
CA ALA A 194 3.19 -18.84 -14.14
C ALA A 194 3.81 -19.67 -15.29
N LEU A 195 5.11 -19.51 -15.54
CA LEU A 195 5.86 -20.28 -16.53
C LEU A 195 5.90 -21.77 -16.17
N GLY A 196 6.08 -22.12 -14.89
CA GLY A 196 6.03 -23.51 -14.40
C GLY A 196 4.67 -24.19 -14.62
N LYS A 197 3.60 -23.41 -14.83
CA LYS A 197 2.26 -23.89 -15.21
C LYS A 197 2.03 -23.94 -16.73
N GLY A 198 3.03 -23.62 -17.55
CA GLY A 198 2.89 -23.51 -19.01
C GLY A 198 2.12 -22.27 -19.46
N LEU A 199 1.93 -21.26 -18.61
CA LEU A 199 1.32 -19.99 -19.01
C LEU A 199 2.35 -19.15 -19.76
N SER A 200 1.99 -18.68 -20.95
CA SER A 200 2.75 -17.64 -21.64
C SER A 200 2.68 -16.34 -20.86
N VAL A 201 3.83 -15.71 -20.58
CA VAL A 201 3.93 -14.40 -19.93
C VAL A 201 3.07 -13.36 -20.66
N TRP A 202 3.11 -13.37 -22.00
CA TRP A 202 2.29 -12.47 -22.80
C TRP A 202 0.79 -12.67 -22.58
N ARG A 203 0.31 -13.92 -22.54
CA ARG A 203 -1.10 -14.22 -22.27
C ARG A 203 -1.50 -13.91 -20.83
N PHE A 204 -0.56 -14.03 -19.89
CA PHE A 204 -0.79 -13.66 -18.49
C PHE A 204 -1.07 -12.16 -18.35
N PHE A 205 -0.25 -11.32 -19.01
CA PHE A 205 -0.42 -9.86 -18.93
C PHE A 205 -1.53 -9.33 -19.84
N SER A 206 -1.51 -9.69 -21.12
CA SER A 206 -2.41 -9.10 -22.13
C SER A 206 -3.79 -9.76 -22.19
N GLY A 207 -3.92 -11.01 -21.71
CA GLY A 207 -5.07 -11.85 -22.01
C GLY A 207 -5.07 -12.26 -23.49
N SER A 208 -6.06 -11.77 -24.26
CA SER A 208 -6.14 -11.93 -25.72
C SER A 208 -5.74 -10.65 -26.43
N ALA A 209 -4.64 -10.70 -27.19
CA ALA A 209 -4.01 -9.54 -27.84
C ALA A 209 -4.93 -8.76 -28.80
N ARG A 210 -6.01 -9.36 -29.30
CA ARG A 210 -6.94 -8.73 -30.26
C ARG A 210 -7.83 -7.63 -29.66
N HIS A 211 -7.81 -7.42 -28.34
CA HIS A 211 -8.70 -6.47 -27.67
C HIS A 211 -8.02 -5.56 -26.62
N LEU A 212 -6.68 -5.42 -26.63
CA LEU A 212 -5.97 -4.68 -25.58
C LEU A 212 -6.45 -3.22 -25.42
N SER A 213 -6.60 -2.47 -26.51
CA SER A 213 -7.08 -1.08 -26.48
C SER A 213 -8.52 -0.97 -25.95
N HIS A 214 -9.40 -1.87 -26.38
CA HIS A 214 -10.77 -1.95 -25.87
C HIS A 214 -10.79 -2.28 -24.38
N SER A 215 -9.97 -3.23 -23.93
CA SER A 215 -9.84 -3.60 -22.51
C SER A 215 -9.34 -2.42 -21.67
N ILE A 216 -8.33 -1.68 -22.12
CA ILE A 216 -7.86 -0.46 -21.45
C ILE A 216 -8.98 0.59 -21.41
N GLY A 217 -9.72 0.78 -22.51
CA GLY A 217 -10.86 1.70 -22.57
C GLY A 217 -11.97 1.35 -21.58
N VAL A 218 -12.27 0.07 -21.38
CA VAL A 218 -13.21 -0.40 -20.35
C VAL A 218 -12.70 -0.07 -18.94
N GLY A 219 -11.40 -0.28 -18.69
CA GLY A 219 -10.76 0.06 -17.41
C GLY A 219 -10.86 1.55 -17.12
N LEU A 220 -10.40 2.40 -18.04
CA LEU A 220 -10.41 3.86 -17.86
C LEU A 220 -11.82 4.42 -17.70
N ARG A 221 -12.80 3.94 -18.50
CA ARG A 221 -14.20 4.34 -18.31
C ARG A 221 -14.72 3.97 -16.93
N SER A 222 -14.40 2.77 -16.44
CA SER A 222 -14.78 2.32 -15.10
C SER A 222 -14.15 3.18 -14.01
N TYR A 223 -12.89 3.59 -14.20
CA TYR A 223 -12.20 4.51 -13.29
C TYR A 223 -12.89 5.87 -13.24
N VAL A 224 -13.17 6.50 -14.38
CA VAL A 224 -13.88 7.79 -14.45
C VAL A 224 -15.23 7.70 -13.72
N MET A 225 -15.99 6.61 -13.95
CA MET A 225 -17.28 6.38 -13.29
C MET A 225 -17.18 6.29 -11.76
N VAL A 226 -16.13 5.67 -11.23
CA VAL A 226 -15.94 5.46 -9.78
C VAL A 226 -15.23 6.63 -9.09
N PHE A 227 -14.43 7.40 -9.83
CA PHE A 227 -13.63 8.51 -9.33
C PHE A 227 -14.38 9.48 -8.40
N PRO A 228 -15.56 10.04 -8.74
CA PRO A 228 -16.25 11.00 -7.87
C PRO A 228 -16.62 10.40 -6.51
N TRP A 229 -16.99 9.12 -6.47
CA TRP A 229 -17.38 8.42 -5.25
C TRP A 229 -16.17 8.13 -4.36
N MET A 230 -15.06 7.74 -4.97
CA MET A 230 -13.79 7.55 -4.26
C MET A 230 -13.25 8.87 -3.71
N PHE A 231 -13.33 9.95 -4.49
CA PHE A 231 -12.94 11.30 -4.06
C PHE A 231 -13.82 11.82 -2.92
N ALA A 232 -15.14 11.66 -3.02
CA ALA A 232 -16.08 12.02 -1.97
C ALA A 232 -15.85 11.22 -0.68
N LEU A 233 -15.58 9.92 -0.79
CA LEU A 233 -15.25 9.06 0.34
C LEU A 233 -13.94 9.49 1.03
N LEU A 234 -12.89 9.75 0.25
CA LEU A 234 -11.63 10.26 0.79
C LEU A 234 -11.83 11.59 1.51
N PHE A 235 -12.57 12.52 0.91
CA PHE A 235 -12.90 13.80 1.51
C PHE A 235 -13.66 13.62 2.84
N LEU A 236 -14.71 12.78 2.84
CA LEU A 236 -15.49 12.48 4.04
C LEU A 236 -14.62 11.91 5.17
N ILE A 237 -13.77 10.93 4.86
CA ILE A 237 -12.87 10.33 5.85
C ILE A 237 -11.89 11.37 6.39
N ALA A 238 -11.35 12.24 5.53
CA ALA A 238 -10.48 13.33 5.97
C ALA A 238 -11.22 14.33 6.88
N GLN A 239 -12.50 14.64 6.62
CA GLN A 239 -13.32 15.47 7.52
C GLN A 239 -13.48 14.80 8.88
N VAL A 240 -13.84 13.52 8.90
CA VAL A 240 -14.07 12.75 10.12
C VAL A 240 -12.78 12.65 10.94
N ALA A 241 -11.65 12.35 10.31
CA ALA A 241 -10.35 12.32 10.97
C ALA A 241 -10.04 13.67 11.64
N ARG A 242 -10.25 14.78 10.93
CA ARG A 242 -10.08 16.13 11.49
C ARG A 242 -11.01 16.42 12.66
N TRP A 243 -12.28 16.05 12.57
CA TRP A 243 -13.25 16.24 13.65
C TRP A 243 -12.92 15.40 14.89
N CYS A 244 -12.35 14.22 14.70
CA CYS A 244 -11.88 13.37 15.78
C CYS A 244 -10.51 13.77 16.33
N GLY A 245 -9.87 14.83 15.80
CA GLY A 245 -8.50 15.21 16.17
C GLY A 245 -7.45 14.17 15.81
N PHE A 246 -7.76 13.27 14.87
CA PHE A 246 -6.87 12.21 14.42
C PHE A 246 -6.03 12.67 13.23
N THR A 247 -4.72 12.65 13.39
CA THR A 247 -3.75 12.90 12.31
C THR A 247 -3.19 11.56 11.84
N PRO A 248 -3.45 11.16 10.58
CA PRO A 248 -2.89 9.91 10.05
C PRO A 248 -1.35 9.99 10.01
N PRO A 249 -0.65 8.89 10.36
CA PRO A 249 0.78 8.81 10.13
C PRO A 249 1.09 8.89 8.63
N ALA A 250 2.27 9.41 8.29
CA ALA A 250 2.75 9.38 6.92
C ALA A 250 3.01 7.94 6.47
N GLU A 251 2.67 7.65 5.23
CA GLU A 251 3.19 6.45 4.57
C GLU A 251 4.68 6.67 4.22
N PRO A 252 5.51 5.61 4.21
CA PRO A 252 6.93 5.73 3.84
C PRO A 252 7.16 6.42 2.48
N ILE A 253 6.25 6.21 1.53
CA ILE A 253 6.34 6.86 0.23
C ILE A 253 6.01 8.35 0.27
N GLN A 254 5.13 8.78 1.18
CA GLN A 254 4.86 10.20 1.42
C GLN A 254 6.07 10.85 2.08
N GLU A 255 6.70 10.17 3.03
CA GLU A 255 7.94 10.62 3.66
C GLU A 255 9.04 10.85 2.61
N LEU A 256 9.29 9.87 1.73
CA LEU A 256 10.23 10.03 0.61
C LEU A 256 9.84 11.21 -0.29
N ILE A 257 8.56 11.35 -0.66
CA ILE A 257 8.11 12.43 -1.53
C ILE A 257 8.30 13.80 -0.89
N PHE A 258 8.09 13.97 0.42
CA PHE A 258 8.15 15.28 1.07
C PHE A 258 9.53 15.63 1.64
N GLN A 259 10.33 14.64 2.03
CA GLN A 259 11.62 14.86 2.71
C GLN A 259 12.85 14.62 1.83
N GLU A 260 12.75 13.89 0.71
CA GLU A 260 13.92 13.67 -0.15
C GLU A 260 14.21 14.89 -1.02
N HIS A 261 15.46 15.31 -1.12
CA HIS A 261 15.87 16.48 -1.91
C HIS A 261 16.67 16.10 -3.16
N ARG A 262 17.22 14.89 -3.25
CA ARG A 262 18.00 14.41 -4.39
C ARG A 262 17.09 14.04 -5.56
N PRO A 263 17.25 14.65 -6.74
CA PRO A 263 16.38 14.40 -7.90
C PRO A 263 16.33 12.93 -8.33
N LEU A 264 17.45 12.20 -8.22
CA LEU A 264 17.51 10.78 -8.60
C LEU A 264 16.61 9.91 -7.71
N VAL A 265 16.73 10.03 -6.38
CA VAL A 265 15.96 9.21 -5.43
C VAL A 265 14.48 9.56 -5.49
N LEU A 266 14.16 10.85 -5.64
CA LEU A 266 12.79 11.30 -5.87
C LEU A 266 12.22 10.75 -7.19
N GLY A 267 13.00 10.78 -8.28
CA GLY A 267 12.59 10.21 -9.57
C GLY A 267 12.33 8.71 -9.49
N LEU A 268 13.22 7.96 -8.81
CA LEU A 268 13.03 6.53 -8.54
C LEU A 268 11.75 6.28 -7.72
N THR A 269 11.51 7.07 -6.68
CA THR A 269 10.30 6.98 -5.84
C THR A 269 9.03 7.20 -6.67
N VAL A 270 9.03 8.18 -7.58
CA VAL A 270 7.89 8.44 -8.47
C VAL A 270 7.64 7.26 -9.42
N VAL A 271 8.69 6.72 -10.05
CA VAL A 271 8.58 5.56 -10.95
C VAL A 271 8.10 4.32 -10.20
N LEU A 272 8.60 4.10 -8.99
CA LEU A 272 8.17 3.03 -8.10
C LEU A 272 6.67 3.17 -7.79
N ALA A 273 6.25 4.34 -7.29
CA ALA A 273 4.87 4.61 -6.89
C ALA A 273 3.87 4.50 -8.05
N CYS A 274 4.26 5.00 -9.23
CA CYS A 274 3.33 5.16 -10.35
C CYS A 274 3.31 3.95 -11.30
N ALA A 275 4.37 3.14 -11.34
CA ALA A 275 4.49 2.07 -12.34
C ALA A 275 4.92 0.72 -11.74
N ILE A 276 6.07 0.67 -11.04
CA ILE A 276 6.64 -0.62 -10.63
C ILE A 276 5.84 -1.28 -9.49
N GLY A 277 5.47 -0.51 -8.47
CA GLY A 277 4.59 -0.97 -7.39
C GLY A 277 3.24 -1.46 -7.94
N PRO A 278 2.50 -0.64 -8.71
CA PRO A 278 1.29 -1.09 -9.39
C PRO A 278 1.47 -2.36 -10.23
N LEU A 279 2.59 -2.51 -10.94
CA LEU A 279 2.88 -3.72 -11.71
C LEU A 279 3.01 -4.95 -10.80
N ALA A 280 3.80 -4.86 -9.73
CA ALA A 280 3.98 -5.95 -8.78
C ALA A 280 2.68 -6.31 -8.07
N GLU A 281 1.94 -5.31 -7.62
CA GLU A 281 0.65 -5.46 -6.96
C GLU A 281 -0.40 -6.09 -7.89
N GLU A 282 -0.51 -5.67 -9.15
CA GLU A 282 -1.44 -6.26 -10.09
C GLU A 282 -1.06 -7.70 -10.47
N CYS A 283 0.24 -7.98 -10.66
CA CYS A 283 0.73 -9.34 -10.88
C CYS A 283 0.30 -10.28 -9.75
N PHE A 284 0.45 -9.83 -8.50
CA PHE A 284 0.15 -10.65 -7.33
C PHE A 284 -1.36 -10.69 -7.04
N PHE A 285 -2.00 -9.55 -6.83
CA PHE A 285 -3.40 -9.52 -6.41
C PHE A 285 -4.35 -9.93 -7.52
N ARG A 286 -4.15 -9.48 -8.76
CA ARG A 286 -5.10 -9.75 -9.87
C ARG A 286 -4.65 -10.97 -10.67
N GLY A 287 -3.35 -11.17 -10.81
CA GLY A 287 -2.81 -12.33 -11.50
C GLY A 287 -2.85 -13.63 -10.69
N VAL A 288 -2.81 -13.58 -9.35
CA VAL A 288 -2.70 -14.76 -8.48
C VAL A 288 -3.83 -14.85 -7.44
N VAL A 289 -3.96 -13.86 -6.55
CA VAL A 289 -4.89 -13.93 -5.40
C VAL A 289 -6.35 -13.97 -5.86
N TYR A 290 -6.75 -13.02 -6.71
CA TYR A 290 -8.12 -12.92 -7.20
C TYR A 290 -8.57 -14.21 -7.93
N PRO A 291 -7.85 -14.76 -8.91
CA PRO A 291 -8.25 -16.00 -9.56
C PRO A 291 -8.29 -17.21 -8.61
N ALA A 292 -7.39 -17.27 -7.61
CA ALA A 292 -7.41 -18.33 -6.60
C ALA A 292 -8.70 -18.31 -5.77
N ILE A 293 -9.15 -17.14 -5.34
CA ILE A 293 -10.40 -16.96 -4.59
C ILE A 293 -11.62 -17.13 -5.51
N ARG A 294 -11.54 -16.61 -6.73
CA ARG A 294 -12.60 -16.65 -7.75
C ARG A 294 -12.92 -18.08 -8.19
N GLY A 295 -11.93 -18.97 -8.23
CA GLY A 295 -12.12 -20.40 -8.51
C GLY A 295 -12.86 -21.17 -7.42
N ARG A 296 -13.12 -20.55 -6.25
CA ARG A 296 -13.71 -21.18 -5.06
C ARG A 296 -14.96 -20.46 -4.54
N THR A 297 -15.25 -19.26 -5.03
CA THR A 297 -16.30 -18.39 -4.51
C THR A 297 -17.00 -17.63 -5.64
N SER A 298 -18.09 -16.92 -5.32
CA SER A 298 -18.78 -16.06 -6.28
C SER A 298 -17.93 -14.84 -6.66
N VAL A 299 -18.18 -14.28 -7.85
CA VAL A 299 -17.55 -13.05 -8.36
C VAL A 299 -17.50 -11.96 -7.29
N ARG A 300 -18.64 -11.71 -6.62
CA ARG A 300 -18.76 -10.66 -5.60
C ARG A 300 -17.82 -10.88 -4.43
N ARG A 301 -17.81 -12.11 -3.89
CA ARG A 301 -16.97 -12.47 -2.74
C ARG A 301 -15.50 -12.42 -3.13
N ALA A 302 -15.13 -12.88 -4.31
CA ALA A 302 -13.75 -12.82 -4.79
C ALA A 302 -13.24 -11.38 -4.93
N MET A 303 -14.05 -10.46 -5.47
CA MET A 303 -13.70 -9.05 -5.58
C MET A 303 -13.53 -8.39 -4.21
N LEU A 304 -14.47 -8.61 -3.29
CA LEU A 304 -14.41 -8.04 -1.94
C LEU A 304 -13.24 -8.60 -1.12
N LEU A 305 -13.00 -9.91 -1.16
CA LEU A 305 -11.91 -10.54 -0.44
C LEU A 305 -10.55 -10.13 -1.01
N SER A 306 -10.38 -10.15 -2.34
CA SER A 306 -9.13 -9.71 -2.95
C SER A 306 -8.87 -8.22 -2.74
N GLY A 307 -9.90 -7.37 -2.85
CA GLY A 307 -9.80 -5.94 -2.58
C GLY A 307 -9.52 -5.64 -1.10
N GLY A 308 -10.10 -6.43 -0.19
CA GLY A 308 -9.83 -6.34 1.25
C GLY A 308 -8.40 -6.74 1.60
N LEU A 309 -7.90 -7.85 1.06
CA LEU A 309 -6.50 -8.24 1.25
C LEU A 309 -5.54 -7.18 0.69
N PHE A 310 -5.88 -6.60 -0.47
CA PHE A 310 -5.15 -5.47 -1.05
C PHE A 310 -5.13 -4.26 -0.11
N ALA A 311 -6.27 -3.86 0.45
CA ALA A 311 -6.31 -2.73 1.39
C ALA A 311 -5.58 -3.00 2.72
N LEU A 312 -5.63 -4.23 3.23
CA LEU A 312 -5.00 -4.60 4.50
C LEU A 312 -3.48 -4.49 4.46
N VAL A 313 -2.83 -4.84 3.33
CA VAL A 313 -1.36 -4.79 3.25
C VAL A 313 -0.79 -3.37 3.22
N HIS A 314 -1.62 -2.35 2.95
CA HIS A 314 -1.19 -0.95 2.94
C HIS A 314 -1.09 -0.34 4.33
N THR A 315 -1.55 -1.03 5.39
CA THR A 315 -1.47 -0.59 6.80
C THR A 315 -2.02 0.82 7.12
N ASN A 316 -2.72 1.44 6.17
CA ASN A 316 -3.31 2.76 6.29
C ASN A 316 -4.79 2.69 6.69
N TRP A 317 -5.10 2.94 7.96
CA TRP A 317 -6.49 2.90 8.44
C TRP A 317 -7.39 3.96 7.81
N VAL A 318 -6.86 5.16 7.53
CA VAL A 318 -7.59 6.26 6.88
C VAL A 318 -7.80 5.96 5.40
N GLY A 319 -6.80 5.38 4.76
CA GLY A 319 -6.82 4.95 3.36
C GLY A 319 -7.61 3.66 3.13
N PHE A 320 -7.92 2.87 4.16
CA PHE A 320 -8.44 1.51 4.01
C PHE A 320 -9.67 1.44 3.10
N LEU A 321 -10.69 2.28 3.33
CA LEU A 321 -11.92 2.24 2.53
C LEU A 321 -11.71 2.74 1.08
N PRO A 322 -11.01 3.85 0.81
CA PRO A 322 -10.60 4.23 -0.55
C PRO A 322 -9.79 3.15 -1.27
N ILE A 323 -8.81 2.55 -0.59
CA ILE A 323 -7.95 1.50 -1.15
C ILE A 323 -8.74 0.21 -1.41
N LEU A 324 -9.69 -0.13 -0.53
CA LEU A 324 -10.62 -1.24 -0.75
C LEU A 324 -11.49 -1.00 -1.99
N LEU A 325 -12.03 0.21 -2.15
CA LEU A 325 -12.85 0.57 -3.30
C LEU A 325 -12.05 0.48 -4.60
N LEU A 326 -10.83 1.02 -4.63
CA LEU A 326 -9.90 0.85 -5.74
C LEU A 326 -9.61 -0.64 -5.97
N GLY A 327 -9.37 -1.39 -4.91
CA GLY A 327 -9.03 -2.80 -4.99
C GLY A 327 -10.14 -3.66 -5.61
N VAL A 328 -11.39 -3.36 -5.26
CA VAL A 328 -12.61 -3.95 -5.86
C VAL A 328 -12.77 -3.51 -7.32
N LEU A 329 -12.53 -2.23 -7.64
CA LEU A 329 -12.56 -1.74 -9.02
C LEU A 329 -11.54 -2.47 -9.90
N LEU A 330 -10.31 -2.63 -9.43
CA LEU A 330 -9.26 -3.32 -10.18
C LEU A 330 -9.62 -4.81 -10.41
N ALA A 331 -10.17 -5.48 -9.40
CA ALA A 331 -10.68 -6.85 -9.54
C ALA A 331 -11.87 -6.93 -10.52
N TYR A 332 -12.76 -5.95 -10.50
CA TYR A 332 -13.85 -5.81 -11.46
C TYR A 332 -13.33 -5.67 -12.89
N VAL A 333 -12.42 -4.72 -13.12
CA VAL A 333 -11.83 -4.48 -14.44
C VAL A 333 -11.13 -5.73 -14.97
N TYR A 334 -10.42 -6.46 -14.10
CA TYR A 334 -9.79 -7.72 -14.47
C TYR A 334 -10.80 -8.84 -14.79
N GLU A 335 -11.87 -9.00 -13.99
CA GLU A 335 -12.95 -9.98 -14.28
C GLU A 335 -13.63 -9.69 -15.63
N ARG A 336 -13.83 -8.39 -15.95
CA ARG A 336 -14.48 -7.93 -17.19
C ARG A 336 -13.63 -8.20 -18.42
N THR A 337 -12.33 -7.99 -18.32
CA THR A 337 -11.44 -7.91 -19.50
C THR A 337 -10.54 -9.13 -19.64
N GLY A 338 -10.30 -9.88 -18.55
CA GLY A 338 -9.29 -10.94 -18.49
C GLY A 338 -7.87 -10.43 -18.72
N SER A 339 -7.62 -9.12 -18.63
CA SER A 339 -6.36 -8.47 -18.99
C SER A 339 -5.79 -7.73 -17.79
N LEU A 340 -4.60 -8.13 -17.33
CA LEU A 340 -3.89 -7.41 -16.28
C LEU A 340 -3.48 -6.01 -16.73
N MET A 341 -3.25 -5.80 -18.02
CA MET A 341 -2.95 -4.47 -18.55
C MET A 341 -4.08 -3.47 -18.35
N SER A 342 -5.33 -3.93 -18.35
CA SER A 342 -6.48 -3.04 -18.12
C SER A 342 -6.54 -2.58 -16.66
N SER A 343 -6.37 -3.49 -15.71
CA SER A 343 -6.33 -3.13 -14.29
C SER A 343 -5.07 -2.34 -13.95
N LEU A 344 -3.91 -2.72 -14.49
CA LEU A 344 -2.66 -1.96 -14.38
C LEU A 344 -2.80 -0.52 -14.90
N ALA A 345 -3.42 -0.31 -16.06
CA ALA A 345 -3.63 1.03 -16.59
C ALA A 345 -4.46 1.90 -15.64
N VAL A 346 -5.54 1.35 -15.06
CA VAL A 346 -6.34 2.06 -14.04
C VAL A 346 -5.51 2.37 -12.81
N HIS A 347 -4.71 1.40 -12.35
CA HIS A 347 -3.89 1.55 -11.15
C HIS A 347 -2.80 2.62 -11.34
N VAL A 348 -2.07 2.58 -12.47
CA VAL A 348 -1.06 3.58 -12.85
C VAL A 348 -1.70 4.97 -12.93
N VAL A 349 -2.86 5.11 -13.57
CA VAL A 349 -3.57 6.40 -13.66
C VAL A 349 -3.96 6.91 -12.27
N HIS A 350 -4.46 6.03 -11.40
CA HIS A 350 -4.83 6.40 -10.04
C HIS A 350 -3.63 6.89 -9.23
N ASN A 351 -2.55 6.11 -9.20
CA ASN A 351 -1.34 6.47 -8.46
C ASN A 351 -0.68 7.72 -9.05
N THR A 352 -0.60 7.83 -10.37
CA THR A 352 -0.04 9.03 -11.02
C THR A 352 -0.82 10.30 -10.65
N MET A 353 -2.15 10.21 -10.55
CA MET A 353 -2.97 11.33 -10.07
C MET A 353 -2.64 11.69 -8.62
N LEU A 354 -2.57 10.71 -7.71
CA LEU A 354 -2.26 10.96 -6.30
C LEU A 354 -0.84 11.52 -6.10
N ILE A 355 0.15 10.92 -6.75
CA ILE A 355 1.55 11.36 -6.71
C ILE A 355 1.70 12.73 -7.38
N GLY A 356 0.99 12.99 -8.48
CA GLY A 356 0.97 14.31 -9.13
C GLY A 356 0.44 15.42 -8.21
N VAL A 357 -0.62 15.13 -7.45
CA VAL A 357 -1.13 16.04 -6.41
C VAL A 357 -0.09 16.22 -5.31
N ALA A 358 0.50 15.14 -4.78
CA ALA A 358 1.52 15.22 -3.74
C ALA A 358 2.75 16.05 -4.18
N MET A 359 3.25 15.83 -5.40
CA MET A 359 4.36 16.59 -5.98
C MET A 359 4.03 18.07 -6.19
N THR A 360 2.77 18.39 -6.52
CA THR A 360 2.29 19.76 -6.64
C THR A 360 2.24 20.43 -5.27
N VAL A 361 1.71 19.74 -4.26
CA VAL A 361 1.70 20.21 -2.87
C VAL A 361 3.13 20.45 -2.36
N ARG A 362 4.05 19.50 -2.60
CA ARG A 362 5.48 19.66 -2.30
C ARG A 362 6.05 20.93 -2.93
N SER A 363 5.79 21.15 -4.22
CA SER A 363 6.29 22.33 -4.97
C SER A 363 5.75 23.66 -4.44
N LEU A 364 4.50 23.66 -3.96
CA LEU A 364 3.87 24.81 -3.32
C LEU A 364 4.46 25.11 -1.92
N SER A 365 5.02 24.09 -1.28
CA SER A 365 5.44 24.11 0.13
C SER A 365 6.94 24.23 0.33
N ALA A 366 7.73 24.03 -0.73
CA ALA A 366 9.17 24.22 -0.69
C ALA A 366 9.50 25.67 -0.26
N SER A 367 10.14 25.82 0.90
CA SER A 367 10.74 27.07 1.34
C SER A 367 11.75 27.53 0.27
N SER A 368 11.68 28.81 -0.07
CA SER A 368 12.57 29.48 -1.03
C SER A 368 14.04 29.33 -0.69
#